data_AF-B9NP52-F1
#
_entry.id   AF-B9NP52-F1
#
_cell.length_a   1.000
_cell.length_b   1.000
_cell.length_c   1.000
_cell.angle_alpha   90.00
_cell.angle_beta   90.00
_cell.angle_gamma   90.00
#
_symmetry.space_group_name_H-M   'P 1'
#
loop_
_entity.id
_entity.type
_entity.pdbx_description
1 polymer ?
#
loop_
_entity_poly.entity_id
_entity_poly.type
_entity_poly.pdbx_seq_one_letter_code
_entity_poly.pdbx_strand_id
1 'polypeptide(L)'
;MSMFHQNETTAIFVDGYNLHHSAKALGFDVDYERLKSMVEKQCHLLRATYFTMLIERDEYIATRPLVDFLQYNGWTVTAKDAREFVHGDGRSRFKGRIEVDLALAAARITPHINHAVLFTGSQDFCPLVEYLQDQGVRVSVVSTIKTEPILASDQLRRKADKFIELADIRDVIARPDRRHSAA
;
A
#
# COMPACT_ATOMS: atom_id res chain seq x y z
N MET A 1 -2.79 8.05 20.89
CA MET A 1 -1.35 7.82 20.62
C MET A 1 -1.07 8.21 19.17
N SER A 2 -0.22 9.23 18.94
CA SER A 2 0.06 9.76 17.59
C SER A 2 0.50 8.66 16.62
N MET A 3 0.00 8.68 15.37
CA MET A 3 0.37 7.72 14.32
C MET A 3 1.80 7.95 13.81
N PHE A 4 2.27 9.19 13.89
CA PHE A 4 3.57 9.65 13.40
C PHE A 4 4.24 10.59 14.42
N HIS A 5 5.56 10.80 14.28
CA HIS A 5 6.27 11.85 14.99
C HIS A 5 6.71 12.93 13.99
N GLN A 6 6.55 14.21 14.38
CA GLN A 6 6.84 15.34 13.48
C GLN A 6 8.29 15.37 12.96
N ASN A 7 9.24 14.86 13.75
CA ASN A 7 10.66 14.85 13.41
C ASN A 7 11.08 13.58 12.63
N GLU A 8 10.16 12.65 12.32
CA GLU A 8 10.49 11.45 11.56
C GLU A 8 10.51 11.74 10.06
N THR A 9 11.60 11.35 9.41
CA THR A 9 11.62 11.20 7.94
C THR A 9 10.93 9.89 7.60
N THR A 10 9.78 9.96 6.93
CA THR A 10 8.89 8.82 6.70
C THR A 10 8.84 8.44 5.22
N ALA A 11 8.73 7.14 4.92
CA ALA A 11 8.38 6.66 3.59
C ALA A 11 7.18 5.72 3.62
N ILE A 12 6.35 5.81 2.58
CA ILE A 12 5.15 4.99 2.38
C ILE A 12 5.43 3.99 1.25
N PHE A 13 5.06 2.73 1.49
CA PHE A 13 5.09 1.66 0.50
C PHE A 13 3.71 1.01 0.43
N VAL A 14 3.08 1.10 -0.74
CA VAL A 14 1.73 0.60 -0.96
C VAL A 14 1.76 -0.61 -1.87
N ASP A 15 1.35 -1.76 -1.33
CA ASP A 15 0.92 -2.88 -2.14
C ASP A 15 -0.47 -2.57 -2.70
N GLY A 16 -0.53 -2.21 -3.98
CA GLY A 16 -1.74 -1.75 -4.63
C GLY A 16 -2.86 -2.78 -4.62
N TYR A 17 -2.52 -4.06 -4.78
CA TYR A 17 -3.50 -5.15 -4.74
C TYR A 17 -4.06 -5.31 -3.32
N ASN A 18 -3.20 -5.44 -2.31
CA ASN A 18 -3.66 -5.60 -0.93
C ASN A 18 -4.47 -4.40 -0.44
N LEU A 19 -4.03 -3.17 -0.72
CA LEU A 19 -4.77 -1.98 -0.30
C LEU A 19 -6.12 -1.87 -1.01
N HIS A 20 -6.18 -2.14 -2.32
CA HIS A 20 -7.44 -2.12 -3.07
C HIS A 20 -8.43 -3.14 -2.51
N HIS A 21 -7.98 -4.37 -2.28
CA HIS A 21 -8.83 -5.43 -1.72
C HIS A 21 -9.33 -5.08 -0.32
N SER A 22 -8.47 -4.55 0.55
CA SER A 22 -8.87 -4.14 1.90
C SER A 22 -9.86 -2.98 1.91
N ALA A 23 -9.62 -1.93 1.11
CA ALA A 23 -10.54 -0.79 1.04
C ALA A 23 -11.91 -1.19 0.47
N LYS A 24 -11.91 -2.04 -0.58
CA LYS A 24 -13.14 -2.57 -1.18
C LYS A 24 -13.94 -3.42 -0.19
N ALA A 25 -13.28 -4.27 0.59
CA ALA A 25 -13.93 -5.06 1.65
C ALA A 25 -14.53 -4.19 2.76
N LEU A 26 -13.93 -3.02 3.02
CA LEU A 26 -14.46 -2.00 3.95
C LEU A 26 -15.50 -1.06 3.30
N GLY A 27 -15.80 -1.24 2.02
CA GLY A 27 -16.84 -0.49 1.31
C GLY A 27 -16.46 0.96 0.99
N PHE A 28 -15.20 1.26 0.66
CA PHE A 28 -14.80 2.58 0.19
C PHE A 28 -13.68 2.53 -0.86
N ASP A 29 -13.57 3.62 -1.64
CA ASP A 29 -12.46 3.85 -2.55
C ASP A 29 -11.42 4.78 -1.91
N VAL A 30 -10.14 4.44 -2.06
CA VAL A 30 -9.04 5.26 -1.54
C VAL A 30 -8.83 6.50 -2.41
N ASP A 31 -8.76 7.64 -1.75
CA ASP A 31 -8.22 8.88 -2.28
C ASP A 31 -6.74 8.96 -1.93
N TYR A 32 -5.88 8.67 -2.92
CA TYR A 32 -4.44 8.60 -2.73
C TYR A 32 -3.80 9.96 -2.49
N GLU A 33 -4.43 11.06 -2.92
CA GLU A 33 -3.96 12.40 -2.59
C GLU A 33 -4.22 12.68 -1.11
N ARG A 34 -5.43 12.39 -0.62
CA ARG A 34 -5.76 12.51 0.81
C ARG A 34 -4.91 11.62 1.68
N LEU A 35 -4.65 10.37 1.26
CA LEU A 35 -3.76 9.45 1.97
C LEU A 35 -2.36 10.05 2.11
N LYS A 36 -1.78 10.52 1.01
CA LYS A 36 -0.45 11.15 1.01
C LYS A 36 -0.43 12.38 1.92
N SER A 37 -1.40 13.28 1.75
CA SER A 37 -1.52 14.51 2.54
C SER A 37 -1.76 14.25 4.03
N MET A 38 -2.47 13.17 4.40
CA MET A 38 -2.63 12.78 5.81
C MET A 38 -1.29 12.51 6.48
N VAL A 39 -0.35 11.88 5.76
CA VAL A 39 0.99 11.58 6.27
C VAL A 39 1.88 12.83 6.25
N GLU A 40 1.88 13.59 5.15
CA GLU A 40 2.64 14.85 5.02
C GLU A 40 2.32 15.87 6.11
N LYS A 41 1.07 15.91 6.60
CA LYS A 41 0.66 16.81 7.68
C LYS A 41 1.21 16.43 9.05
N GLN A 42 1.71 15.20 9.23
CA GLN A 42 2.09 14.68 10.54
C GLN A 42 3.60 14.44 10.68
N CYS A 43 4.35 14.38 9.58
CA CYS A 43 5.80 14.13 9.54
C CYS A 43 6.45 14.63 8.24
N HIS A 44 7.77 14.48 8.12
CA HIS A 44 8.47 14.74 6.86
C HIS A 44 8.36 13.52 5.94
N LEU A 45 7.44 13.55 4.97
CA LEU A 45 7.30 12.48 3.97
C LEU A 45 8.41 12.58 2.91
N LEU A 46 9.35 11.65 2.94
CA LEU A 46 10.43 11.52 1.95
C LEU A 46 9.93 10.95 0.62
N ARG A 47 9.11 9.90 0.68
CA ARG A 47 8.66 9.17 -0.51
C ARG A 47 7.36 8.43 -0.29
N ALA A 48 6.49 8.45 -1.30
CA ALA A 48 5.37 7.55 -1.40
C ALA A 48 5.53 6.67 -2.65
N THR A 49 5.57 5.35 -2.47
CA THR A 49 5.76 4.38 -3.56
C THR A 49 4.57 3.45 -3.67
N TYR A 50 4.00 3.32 -4.86
CA TYR A 50 2.89 2.42 -5.16
C TYR A 50 3.36 1.28 -6.06
N PHE A 51 3.08 0.04 -5.66
CA PHE A 51 3.46 -1.17 -6.38
C PHE A 51 2.22 -1.83 -6.95
N THR A 52 2.22 -2.12 -8.24
CA THR A 52 1.08 -2.74 -8.92
C THR A 52 1.51 -3.59 -10.10
N MET A 53 0.57 -4.41 -10.57
CA MET A 53 0.71 -5.18 -11.80
C MET A 53 -0.25 -4.63 -12.85
N LEU A 54 0.26 -4.50 -14.08
CA LEU A 54 -0.54 -4.19 -15.25
C LEU A 54 -0.89 -5.51 -15.95
N ILE A 55 -2.18 -5.75 -16.16
CA ILE A 55 -2.67 -6.90 -16.92
C ILE A 55 -3.14 -6.36 -18.27
N GLU A 56 -2.54 -6.82 -19.36
CA GLU A 56 -2.91 -6.43 -20.72
C GLU A 56 -4.16 -7.20 -21.22
N ARG A 57 -5.32 -7.03 -20.56
CA ARG A 57 -6.64 -7.44 -21.08
C ARG A 57 -7.75 -6.47 -20.65
N ASP A 58 -8.85 -6.46 -21.41
CA ASP A 58 -9.94 -5.48 -21.41
C ASP A 58 -10.58 -5.14 -20.05
N GLU A 59 -10.44 -5.99 -19.02
CA GLU A 59 -10.99 -5.74 -17.67
C GLU A 59 -10.04 -5.00 -16.70
N TYR A 60 -8.78 -4.74 -17.09
CA TYR A 60 -7.78 -4.05 -16.23
C TYR A 60 -7.21 -2.75 -16.83
N ILE A 61 -7.89 -2.20 -17.85
CA ILE A 61 -7.67 -0.85 -18.38
C ILE A 61 -7.84 0.22 -17.28
N ALA A 62 -8.54 -0.10 -16.17
CA ALA A 62 -8.77 0.80 -15.04
C ALA A 62 -7.52 1.19 -14.22
N THR A 63 -6.43 0.39 -14.27
CA THR A 63 -5.23 0.67 -13.47
C THR A 63 -4.34 1.75 -14.11
N ARG A 64 -4.33 1.87 -15.45
CA ARG A 64 -3.49 2.87 -16.15
C ARG A 64 -3.84 4.32 -15.75
N PRO A 65 -5.13 4.75 -15.76
CA PRO A 65 -5.48 6.08 -15.27
C PRO A 65 -5.07 6.33 -13.82
N LEU A 66 -5.11 5.32 -12.95
CA LEU A 66 -4.64 5.44 -11.58
C LEU A 66 -3.11 5.61 -11.53
N VAL A 67 -2.37 4.82 -12.30
CA VAL A 67 -0.90 4.92 -12.40
C VAL A 67 -0.49 6.32 -12.87
N ASP A 68 -1.12 6.81 -13.94
CA ASP A 68 -0.85 8.14 -14.47
C ASP A 68 -1.15 9.21 -13.42
N PHE A 69 -2.33 9.15 -12.78
CA PHE A 69 -2.69 10.05 -11.69
C PHE A 69 -1.65 10.04 -10.56
N LEU A 70 -1.24 8.87 -10.09
CA LEU A 70 -0.24 8.75 -9.02
C LEU A 70 1.09 9.39 -9.43
N GLN A 71 1.58 9.10 -10.63
CA GLN A 71 2.83 9.66 -11.16
C GLN A 71 2.76 11.19 -11.28
N TYR A 72 1.65 11.74 -11.79
CA TYR A 72 1.45 13.19 -11.88
C TYR A 72 1.36 13.86 -10.50
N ASN A 73 0.96 13.13 -9.45
CA ASN A 73 0.79 13.65 -8.10
C ASN A 73 1.95 13.29 -7.15
N GLY A 74 3.14 13.05 -7.71
CA GLY A 74 4.39 12.91 -6.97
C GLY A 74 4.53 11.58 -6.23
N TRP A 75 3.82 10.54 -6.66
CA TRP A 75 4.11 9.17 -6.26
C TRP A 75 5.18 8.56 -7.15
N THR A 76 6.05 7.75 -6.56
CA THR A 76 6.83 6.77 -7.32
C THR A 76 5.93 5.57 -7.60
N VAL A 77 5.85 5.12 -8.85
CA VAL A 77 5.03 3.96 -9.21
C VAL A 77 5.91 2.87 -9.83
N THR A 78 5.86 1.69 -9.23
CA THR A 78 6.48 0.47 -9.77
C THR A 78 5.38 -0.39 -10.34
N ALA A 79 5.25 -0.38 -11.67
CA ALA A 79 4.28 -1.17 -12.41
C ALA A 79 5.00 -2.33 -13.12
N LYS A 80 4.51 -3.56 -12.96
CA LYS A 80 5.04 -4.75 -13.65
C LYS A 80 3.99 -5.37 -14.53
N ASP A 81 4.36 -5.78 -15.73
CA ASP A 81 3.46 -6.53 -16.60
C ASP A 81 3.24 -7.93 -16.01
N ALA A 82 1.98 -8.27 -15.78
CA ALA A 82 1.61 -9.60 -15.32
C ALA A 82 1.80 -10.58 -16.48
N ARG A 83 2.58 -11.65 -16.25
CA ARG A 83 2.77 -12.68 -17.28
C ARG A 83 1.54 -13.57 -17.35
N GLU A 84 1.02 -13.74 -18.56
CA GLU A 84 -0.02 -14.70 -18.85
C GLU A 84 0.56 -16.13 -18.88
N PHE A 85 -0.06 -17.03 -18.13
CA PHE A 85 0.23 -18.46 -18.16
C PHE A 85 -1.03 -19.20 -18.60
N VAL A 86 -0.96 -19.87 -19.74
CA VAL A 86 -2.02 -20.77 -20.21
C VAL A 86 -1.82 -22.11 -19.51
N HIS A 87 -2.77 -22.51 -18.66
CA HIS A 87 -2.77 -23.85 -18.09
C HIS A 87 -3.21 -24.90 -19.11
N GLY A 88 -2.86 -26.17 -18.86
CA GLY A 88 -3.21 -27.30 -19.73
C GLY A 88 -4.72 -27.54 -19.89
N ASP A 89 -5.56 -26.85 -19.11
CA ASP A 89 -7.02 -26.81 -19.24
C ASP A 89 -7.53 -25.70 -20.19
N GLY A 90 -6.61 -24.97 -20.84
CA GLY A 90 -6.93 -23.85 -21.74
C GLY A 90 -7.27 -22.54 -21.02
N ARG A 91 -7.22 -22.49 -19.68
CA ARG A 91 -7.48 -21.27 -18.91
C ARG A 91 -6.21 -20.47 -18.71
N SER A 92 -6.23 -19.22 -19.13
CA SER A 92 -5.17 -18.26 -18.83
C SER A 92 -5.25 -17.80 -17.37
N ARG A 93 -4.14 -17.86 -16.65
CA ARG A 93 -3.95 -17.23 -15.35
C ARG A 93 -2.80 -16.24 -15.42
N PHE A 94 -2.98 -15.07 -14.83
CA PHE A 94 -1.91 -14.09 -14.70
C PHE A 94 -1.16 -14.34 -13.39
N LYS A 95 0.17 -14.40 -13.46
CA LYS A 95 1.03 -14.52 -12.28
C LYS A 95 2.11 -13.45 -12.34
N GLY A 96 2.09 -12.57 -11.37
CA GLY A 96 3.17 -11.65 -11.08
C GLY A 96 3.28 -11.45 -9.57
N ARG A 97 4.43 -10.95 -9.14
CA ARG A 97 4.79 -10.69 -7.75
C ARG A 97 5.50 -9.35 -7.66
N ILE A 98 5.11 -8.56 -6.67
CA ILE A 98 5.65 -7.24 -6.37
C ILE A 98 6.47 -7.22 -5.07
N GLU A 99 6.43 -8.31 -4.30
CA GLU A 99 6.98 -8.40 -2.95
C GLU A 99 8.48 -8.15 -2.95
N VAL A 100 9.20 -8.70 -3.94
CA VAL A 100 10.64 -8.48 -4.12
C VAL A 100 10.94 -7.02 -4.46
N ASP A 101 10.19 -6.43 -5.38
CA ASP A 101 10.41 -5.03 -5.79
C ASP A 101 10.12 -4.06 -4.65
N LEU A 102 9.05 -4.30 -3.89
CA LEU A 102 8.71 -3.52 -2.70
C LEU A 102 9.79 -3.66 -1.63
N ALA A 103 10.19 -4.89 -1.30
CA ALA A 103 11.24 -5.13 -0.31
C ALA A 103 12.57 -4.47 -0.69
N LEU A 104 12.98 -4.58 -1.96
CA LEU A 104 14.19 -3.93 -2.46
C LEU A 104 14.08 -2.41 -2.46
N ALA A 105 12.93 -1.84 -2.83
CA ALA A 105 12.73 -0.40 -2.80
C ALA A 105 12.77 0.16 -1.37
N ALA A 106 12.17 -0.54 -0.42
CA ALA A 106 12.19 -0.17 0.99
C ALA A 106 13.60 -0.27 1.57
N ALA A 107 14.27 -1.42 1.39
CA ALA A 107 15.62 -1.64 1.88
C ALA A 107 16.65 -0.62 1.34
N ARG A 108 16.45 -0.14 0.11
CA ARG A 108 17.38 0.78 -0.54
C ARG A 108 17.37 2.19 0.05
N ILE A 109 16.27 2.61 0.68
CA ILE A 109 16.14 3.95 1.25
C ILE A 109 16.23 3.99 2.78
N THR A 110 16.42 2.83 3.40
CA THR A 110 16.53 2.68 4.86
C THR A 110 17.51 3.67 5.51
N PRO A 111 18.70 3.97 4.95
CA PRO A 111 19.61 4.96 5.54
C PRO A 111 19.08 6.40 5.59
N HIS A 112 17.96 6.68 4.92
CA HIS A 112 17.38 8.01 4.75
C HIS A 112 16.01 8.17 5.43
N ILE A 113 15.49 7.13 6.07
CA ILE A 113 14.18 7.16 6.73
C ILE A 113 14.31 6.74 8.18
N ASN A 114 13.41 7.22 9.01
CA ASN A 114 13.25 6.81 10.40
C ASN A 114 12.00 5.94 10.58
N HIS A 115 11.03 6.06 9.65
CA HIS A 115 9.76 5.34 9.72
C HIS A 115 9.34 4.84 8.33
N ALA A 116 9.03 3.55 8.23
CA ALA A 116 8.40 2.94 7.06
C ALA A 116 6.94 2.63 7.34
N VAL A 117 6.04 3.03 6.43
CA VAL A 117 4.61 2.68 6.48
C VAL A 117 4.30 1.72 5.34
N LEU A 118 3.95 0.49 5.69
CA LEU A 118 3.62 -0.57 4.74
C LEU A 118 2.10 -0.74 4.68
N PHE A 119 1.49 -0.41 3.54
CA PHE A 119 0.08 -0.72 3.29
C PHE A 119 -0.01 -2.12 2.68
N THR A 120 -0.09 -3.14 3.52
CA THR A 120 -0.21 -4.55 3.13
C THR A 120 -0.69 -5.41 4.31
N GLY A 121 -1.41 -6.49 4.03
CA GLY A 121 -1.77 -7.51 5.02
C GLY A 121 -0.96 -8.80 4.92
N SER A 122 -0.03 -8.90 3.96
CA SER A 122 0.64 -10.16 3.63
C SER A 122 1.78 -10.52 4.58
N GLN A 123 1.75 -11.75 5.11
CA GLN A 123 2.83 -12.30 5.94
C GLN A 123 4.17 -12.39 5.21
N ASP A 124 4.18 -12.35 3.88
CA ASP A 124 5.40 -12.43 3.08
C ASP A 124 6.32 -11.21 3.29
N PHE A 125 5.80 -10.13 3.88
CA PHE A 125 6.59 -8.96 4.27
C PHE A 125 7.19 -9.04 5.67
N CYS A 126 6.94 -10.11 6.45
CA CYS A 126 7.56 -10.31 7.76
C CYS A 126 9.10 -10.18 7.75
N PRO A 127 9.84 -10.77 6.77
CA PRO A 127 11.30 -10.58 6.69
C PRO A 127 11.71 -9.13 6.39
N LEU A 128 10.91 -8.38 5.63
CA LEU A 128 11.18 -6.97 5.36
C LEU A 128 11.00 -6.13 6.63
N VAL A 129 9.96 -6.39 7.42
CA VAL A 129 9.72 -5.69 8.70
C VAL A 129 10.93 -5.87 9.62
N GLU A 130 11.38 -7.11 9.78
CA GLU A 130 12.55 -7.45 10.60
C GLU A 130 13.82 -6.76 10.10
N TYR A 131 14.09 -6.82 8.79
CA TYR A 131 15.23 -6.12 8.20
C TYR A 131 15.19 -4.60 8.45
N LEU A 132 14.04 -3.94 8.29
CA LEU A 132 13.92 -2.50 8.51
C LEU A 132 14.16 -2.14 9.98
N GLN A 133 13.65 -2.94 10.91
CA GLN A 133 13.87 -2.79 12.35
C GLN A 133 15.34 -2.97 12.73
N ASP A 134 16.03 -3.95 12.15
CA ASP A 134 17.47 -4.16 12.34
C ASP A 134 18.32 -2.97 11.89
N GLN A 135 17.81 -2.18 10.94
CA GLN A 135 18.43 -0.94 10.48
C GLN A 135 18.01 0.29 11.30
N GLY A 136 17.26 0.10 12.39
CA GLY A 136 16.77 1.17 13.26
C GLY A 136 15.57 1.93 12.72
N VAL A 137 14.90 1.42 11.67
CA VAL A 137 13.70 2.04 11.11
C VAL A 137 12.47 1.48 11.81
N ARG A 138 11.65 2.37 12.38
CA ARG A 138 10.33 1.99 12.89
C ARG A 138 9.46 1.52 11.74
N VAL A 139 8.64 0.50 11.95
CA VAL A 139 7.72 -0.03 10.93
C VAL A 139 6.28 0.05 11.40
N SER A 140 5.44 0.72 10.62
CA SER A 140 3.99 0.62 10.77
C SER A 140 3.37 -0.15 9.62
N VAL A 141 2.49 -1.09 9.95
CA VAL A 141 1.70 -1.83 8.99
C VAL A 141 0.27 -1.32 9.02
N VAL A 142 -0.25 -0.95 7.85
CA VAL A 142 -1.63 -0.53 7.64
C VAL A 142 -2.36 -1.63 6.89
N SER A 143 -3.37 -2.24 7.53
CA SER A 143 -4.29 -3.20 6.92
C SER A 143 -5.56 -3.28 7.78
N THR A 144 -6.42 -4.28 7.58
CA THR A 144 -7.67 -4.40 8.32
C THR A 144 -7.92 -5.78 8.91
N ILE A 145 -8.47 -5.78 10.12
CA ILE A 145 -9.04 -6.96 10.77
C ILE A 145 -10.57 -6.87 10.90
N LYS A 146 -11.18 -5.80 10.36
CA LYS A 146 -12.63 -5.53 10.45
C LYS A 146 -13.38 -6.03 9.21
N THR A 147 -12.85 -7.05 8.55
CA THR A 147 -13.43 -7.67 7.34
C THR A 147 -13.53 -9.18 7.53
N GLU A 148 -14.40 -9.81 6.75
CA GLU A 148 -14.49 -11.27 6.66
C GLU A 148 -14.24 -11.72 5.21
N PRO A 149 -13.15 -12.48 4.94
CA PRO A 149 -12.10 -12.89 5.88
C PRO A 149 -11.22 -11.73 6.36
N ILE A 150 -10.50 -11.95 7.47
CA ILE A 150 -9.48 -11.00 7.96
C ILE A 150 -8.36 -10.90 6.94
N LEU A 151 -8.05 -9.68 6.50
CA LEU A 151 -7.06 -9.42 5.46
C LEU A 151 -5.65 -9.13 6.00
N ALA A 152 -5.51 -8.83 7.30
CA ALA A 152 -4.23 -8.64 7.95
C ALA A 152 -3.71 -9.92 8.62
N SER A 153 -2.54 -10.41 8.20
CA SER A 153 -1.86 -11.53 8.86
C SER A 153 -1.53 -11.20 10.32
N ASP A 154 -1.87 -12.12 11.22
CA ASP A 154 -1.54 -12.03 12.65
C ASP A 154 -0.02 -12.02 12.89
N GLN A 155 0.75 -12.78 12.09
CA GLN A 155 2.21 -12.79 12.20
C GLN A 155 2.81 -11.43 11.84
N LEU A 156 2.34 -10.82 10.76
CA LEU A 156 2.81 -9.49 10.33
C LEU A 156 2.47 -8.44 11.38
N ARG A 157 1.25 -8.48 11.92
CA ARG A 157 0.78 -7.58 12.99
C ARG A 157 1.65 -7.62 14.23
N ARG A 158 2.08 -8.82 14.65
CA ARG A 158 2.95 -9.01 15.82
C ARG A 158 4.39 -8.55 15.59
N LYS A 159 4.87 -8.55 14.34
CA LYS A 159 6.22 -8.10 14.00
C LYS A 159 6.33 -6.57 13.85
N ALA A 160 5.28 -5.90 13.37
CA ALA A 160 5.30 -4.45 13.21
C ALA A 160 5.36 -3.72 14.56
N ASP A 161 6.12 -2.62 14.64
CA ASP A 161 6.13 -1.75 15.83
C ASP A 161 4.75 -1.15 16.10
N LYS A 162 3.99 -0.91 15.03
CA LYS A 162 2.62 -0.43 15.12
C LYS A 162 1.75 -1.00 14.01
N PHE A 163 0.63 -1.59 14.40
CA PHE A 163 -0.45 -1.90 13.48
C PHE A 163 -1.46 -0.75 13.46
N ILE A 164 -1.88 -0.36 12.26
CA ILE A 164 -2.86 0.69 12.00
C ILE A 164 -4.04 0.04 11.30
N GLU A 165 -5.21 0.13 11.92
CA GLU A 165 -6.45 -0.34 11.33
C GLU A 165 -6.90 0.62 10.22
N LEU A 166 -6.98 0.12 8.99
CA LEU A 166 -7.36 0.87 7.80
C LEU A 166 -8.77 1.48 7.95
N ALA A 167 -9.69 0.78 8.60
CA ALA A 167 -11.03 1.30 8.86
C ALA A 167 -11.02 2.56 9.74
N ASP A 168 -10.04 2.70 10.64
CA ASP A 168 -9.97 3.83 11.57
C ASP A 168 -9.49 5.12 10.87
N ILE A 169 -8.86 5.01 9.69
CA ILE A 169 -8.43 6.15 8.87
C ILE A 169 -9.35 6.41 7.68
N ARG A 170 -10.40 5.60 7.49
CA ARG A 170 -11.33 5.68 6.35
C ARG A 170 -11.86 7.09 6.12
N ASP A 171 -12.35 7.75 7.16
CA ASP A 171 -12.98 9.08 7.04
C ASP A 171 -12.02 10.16 6.53
N VAL A 172 -10.71 9.93 6.70
CA VAL A 172 -9.65 10.84 6.25
C VAL A 172 -9.25 10.56 4.80
N ILE A 173 -9.20 9.28 4.40
CA ILE A 173 -8.62 8.86 3.12
C ILE A 173 -9.64 8.36 2.08
N ALA A 174 -10.92 8.27 2.43
CA ALA A 174 -11.95 7.87 1.49
C ALA A 174 -12.22 8.97 0.46
N ARG A 175 -12.47 8.55 -0.78
CA ARG A 175 -13.01 9.44 -1.82
C ARG A 175 -14.36 9.99 -1.36
N PRO A 176 -14.64 11.28 -1.60
CA PRO A 176 -15.97 11.83 -1.35
C PRO A 176 -17.03 11.07 -2.15
N ASP A 177 -18.19 10.82 -1.54
CA ASP A 177 -19.34 10.30 -2.27
C ASP A 177 -19.71 11.27 -3.39
N ARG A 178 -19.64 10.79 -4.65
CA ARG A 178 -20.00 11.58 -5.85
C ARG A 178 -21.41 12.19 -5.80
N ARG A 179 -22.27 11.73 -4.88
CA ARG A 179 -23.63 12.26 -4.66
C ARG A 179 -23.65 13.62 -3.97
N HIS A 180 -22.57 14.06 -3.33
CA HIS A 180 -22.50 15.36 -2.63
C HIS A 180 -21.70 16.45 -3.40
N SER A 181 -21.13 16.13 -4.56
CA SER A 181 -20.38 17.09 -5.39
C SER A 181 -21.24 17.77 -6.47
N ALA A 182 -22.56 17.65 -6.37
CA ALA A 182 -23.53 18.37 -7.20
C ALA A 182 -24.56 19.04 -6.28
N ALA A 183 -24.11 20.04 -5.53
CA ALA A 183 -24.94 21.02 -4.82
C ALA A 183 -24.22 22.36 -4.83
#